data_AF-A0A0B7BC07-F1
#
_entry.id   AF-A0A0B7BC07-F1
#
_cell.length_a   1.000
_cell.length_b   1.000
_cell.length_c   1.000
_cell.angle_alpha   90.00
_cell.angle_beta   90.00
_cell.angle_gamma   90.00
#
_symmetry.space_group_name_H-M   'P 1'
#
loop_
_entity.id
_entity.type
_entity.pdbx_description
1 polymer ?
#
loop_
_entity_poly.entity_id
_entity_poly.type
_entity_poly.pdbx_seq_one_letter_code
_entity_poly.pdbx_strand_id
1 'polypeptide(L)'
;MYADDLAIWAREESMPTAENRLQATLNNLEVWSAKWNMKINPSKTTYTVFSQNNKDYKITLKVNGQNLPENKTPTYLGVTLDRKLTWCTQIENATAKARH
;
A
#
# COMPACT_ATOMS: atom_id res chain seq x y z
N MET A 1 3.20 13.13 17.67
CA MET A 1 2.01 12.84 16.83
C MET A 1 2.23 11.49 16.20
N TYR A 2 1.51 10.47 16.65
CA TYR A 2 1.56 9.12 16.07
C TYR A 2 0.48 9.06 14.97
N ALA A 3 0.83 8.52 13.82
CA ALA A 3 0.18 8.81 12.56
C ALA A 3 -1.25 8.27 12.42
N ASP A 4 -2.16 9.08 11.86
CA ASP A 4 -3.37 8.64 11.16
C ASP A 4 -3.02 7.96 9.80
N ASP A 5 -1.95 7.14 9.77
CA ASP A 5 -1.55 6.40 8.58
C ASP A 5 -2.45 5.17 8.46
N LEU A 6 -3.49 5.32 7.64
CA LEU A 6 -4.39 4.24 7.32
C LEU A 6 -3.78 3.36 6.22
N ALA A 7 -3.51 2.11 6.55
CA ALA A 7 -3.11 1.08 5.59
C ALA A 7 -4.26 0.11 5.33
N ILE A 8 -4.53 -0.17 4.05
CA ILE A 8 -5.51 -1.18 3.62
C ILE A 8 -4.77 -2.15 2.70
N TRP A 9 -4.99 -3.45 2.90
CA TRP A 9 -4.49 -4.49 2.01
C TRP A 9 -5.59 -5.49 1.65
N ALA A 10 -5.50 -6.05 0.44
CA ALA A 10 -6.33 -7.15 -0.02
C ALA A 10 -5.42 -8.28 -0.50
N ARG A 11 -5.81 -9.53 -0.23
CA ARG A 11 -5.12 -10.73 -0.70
C ARG A 11 -6.13 -11.57 -1.46
N GLU A 12 -5.85 -11.83 -2.73
CA GLU A 12 -6.67 -12.68 -3.61
C GLU A 12 -5.73 -13.46 -4.54
N GLU A 13 -6.20 -14.59 -5.05
CA GLU A 13 -5.46 -15.38 -6.06
C GLU A 13 -5.48 -14.71 -7.44
N SER A 14 -6.54 -13.96 -7.73
CA SER A 14 -6.76 -13.24 -8.98
C SER A 14 -6.60 -11.74 -8.78
N MET A 15 -5.68 -11.12 -9.51
CA MET A 15 -5.44 -9.67 -9.42
C MET A 15 -6.65 -8.79 -9.76
N PRO A 16 -7.47 -9.10 -10.79
CA PRO A 16 -8.72 -8.39 -11.02
C PRO A 16 -9.67 -8.42 -9.82
N THR A 17 -9.71 -9.53 -9.07
CA THR A 17 -10.51 -9.63 -7.85
C THR A 17 -9.92 -8.79 -6.73
N ALA A 18 -8.59 -8.80 -6.57
CA ALA A 18 -7.88 -7.97 -5.61
C ALA A 18 -8.15 -6.47 -5.86
N GLU A 19 -8.05 -6.03 -7.12
CA GLU A 19 -8.32 -4.65 -7.53
C GLU A 19 -9.75 -4.24 -7.18
N ASN A 20 -10.74 -5.03 -7.58
CA ASN A 20 -12.15 -4.74 -7.29
C ASN A 20 -12.43 -4.66 -5.79
N ARG A 21 -11.87 -5.59 -5.00
CA ARG A 21 -12.04 -5.61 -3.55
C ARG A 21 -11.38 -4.40 -2.89
N LEU A 22 -10.18 -4.03 -3.35
CA LEU A 22 -9.46 -2.87 -2.85
C LEU A 22 -10.18 -1.57 -3.21
N GLN A 23 -10.66 -1.43 -4.44
CA GLN A 23 -11.46 -0.28 -4.88
C GLN A 23 -12.78 -0.16 -4.10
N ALA A 24 -13.49 -1.26 -3.86
CA ALA A 24 -14.70 -1.25 -3.03
C ALA A 24 -14.39 -0.81 -1.58
N THR A 25 -13.24 -1.24 -1.04
CA THR A 25 -12.80 -0.82 0.28
C THR A 25 -12.44 0.67 0.30
N LEU A 26 -11.78 1.18 -0.74
CA LEU A 26 -11.50 2.61 -0.89
C LEU A 26 -12.78 3.44 -0.95
N ASN A 27 -13.79 3.00 -1.72
CA ASN A 27 -15.08 3.69 -1.80
C ASN A 27 -15.77 3.76 -0.42
N ASN A 28 -15.76 2.65 0.33
CA ASN A 28 -16.31 2.62 1.70
C ASN A 28 -15.53 3.53 2.64
N LEU A 29 -14.21 3.59 2.47
CA LEU A 29 -13.36 4.48 3.23
C LEU A 29 -13.65 5.94 2.93
N GLU A 30 -13.90 6.30 1.66
CA GLU A 30 -14.31 7.67 1.30
C GLU A 30 -15.58 8.07 2.05
N VAL A 31 -16.60 7.20 2.05
CA VAL A 31 -17.86 7.43 2.79
C VAL A 31 -17.61 7.57 4.29
N TRP A 32 -16.80 6.68 4.86
CA TRP A 32 -16.44 6.73 6.28
C TRP A 32 -15.68 8.03 6.61
N SER A 33 -14.68 8.39 5.81
CA SER A 33 -13.88 9.59 6.01
C SER A 33 -14.74 10.86 5.93
N ALA A 34 -15.68 10.93 4.98
CA ALA A 34 -16.65 12.02 4.88
C ALA A 34 -17.54 12.10 6.13
N LYS A 35 -17.99 10.96 6.65
CA LYS A 35 -18.81 10.90 7.87
C LYS A 35 -18.07 11.41 9.11
N TRP A 36 -16.76 11.16 9.20
CA TRP A 36 -15.90 11.60 10.29
C TRP A 36 -15.18 12.93 10.02
N ASN A 37 -15.55 13.63 8.93
CA ASN A 37 -14.93 14.88 8.49
C ASN A 37 -13.39 14.78 8.32
N MET A 38 -12.91 13.58 7.97
CA MET A 38 -11.52 13.29 7.65
C MET A 38 -11.33 13.39 6.13
N LYS A 39 -10.26 14.05 5.69
CA LYS A 39 -9.97 14.22 4.26
C LYS A 39 -8.82 13.33 3.82
N ILE A 40 -9.12 12.32 3.01
CA ILE A 40 -8.09 11.48 2.37
C ILE A 40 -7.41 12.29 1.28
N ASN A 41 -6.08 12.37 1.31
CA ASN A 41 -5.30 13.08 0.30
C ASN A 41 -4.73 12.08 -0.73
N PRO A 42 -5.37 11.89 -1.90
CA PRO A 42 -4.93 10.95 -2.92
C PRO A 42 -3.49 11.20 -3.43
N SER A 43 -2.97 12.42 -3.33
CA SER A 43 -1.58 12.72 -3.70
C SER A 43 -0.56 12.25 -2.66
N LYS A 44 -0.98 12.06 -1.40
CA LYS A 44 -0.14 11.48 -0.33
C LYS A 44 -0.41 9.98 -0.14
N THR A 45 -1.51 9.48 -0.66
CA THR A 45 -1.85 8.06 -0.65
C THR A 45 -1.17 7.37 -1.83
N THR A 46 -0.38 6.34 -1.56
CA THR A 46 0.23 5.48 -2.57
C THR A 46 -0.28 4.06 -2.42
N TYR A 47 -0.27 3.28 -3.49
CA TYR A 47 -0.52 1.84 -3.39
C TYR A 47 0.70 1.04 -3.87
N THR A 48 0.77 -0.21 -3.44
CA THR A 48 1.83 -1.14 -3.81
C THR A 48 1.23 -2.50 -4.09
N VAL A 49 1.64 -3.11 -5.21
CA VAL A 49 1.24 -4.47 -5.56
C VAL A 49 2.35 -5.44 -5.21
N PHE A 50 2.06 -6.31 -4.25
CA PHE A 50 2.92 -7.45 -3.91
C PHE A 50 2.40 -8.69 -4.65
N SER A 51 3.24 -9.29 -5.48
CA SER A 51 2.94 -10.57 -6.12
C SER A 51 4.17 -11.45 -6.10
N GLN A 52 3.99 -12.73 -5.76
CA GLN A 52 5.04 -13.75 -5.86
C GLN A 52 5.30 -14.15 -7.33
N ASN A 53 4.36 -13.82 -8.23
CA ASN A 53 4.50 -14.11 -9.64
C ASN A 53 5.22 -12.95 -10.34
N ASN A 54 6.12 -13.25 -11.29
CA ASN A 54 6.89 -12.25 -12.05
C ASN A 54 6.05 -11.44 -13.06
N LYS A 55 4.72 -11.54 -13.00
CA LYS A 55 3.81 -10.81 -13.88
C LYS A 55 3.68 -9.36 -13.40
N ASP A 56 3.93 -8.43 -14.29
CA ASP A 56 3.69 -7.01 -14.03
C ASP A 56 2.18 -6.74 -14.12
N TYR A 57 1.52 -6.76 -12.97
CA TYR A 57 0.11 -6.41 -12.87
C TYR A 57 -0.03 -4.90 -12.74
N LYS A 58 -0.64 -4.28 -13.75
CA LYS A 58 -1.06 -2.88 -13.68
C LYS A 58 -2.46 -2.84 -13.08
N ILE A 59 -2.60 -2.25 -11.90
CA ILE A 59 -3.90 -1.96 -11.31
C ILE A 59 -4.16 -0.46 -11.34
N THR A 60 -5.43 -0.07 -11.38
CA THR A 60 -5.82 1.34 -11.33
C THR A 60 -6.76 1.56 -10.17
N LEU A 61 -6.25 2.17 -9.11
CA LEU A 61 -7.04 2.55 -7.94
C LEU A 61 -7.36 4.03 -7.97
N LYS A 62 -8.59 4.37 -7.57
CA LYS A 62 -9.06 5.75 -7.49
C LYS A 62 -9.56 6.07 -6.09
N VAL A 63 -9.26 7.27 -5.62
CA VAL A 63 -9.81 7.87 -4.39
C VAL A 63 -10.17 9.31 -4.70
N ASN A 64 -11.37 9.74 -4.31
CA ASN A 64 -11.93 11.06 -4.61
C ASN A 64 -11.89 11.40 -6.11
N GLY A 65 -12.09 10.38 -6.96
CA GLY A 65 -12.00 10.51 -8.42
C GLY A 65 -10.59 10.70 -8.99
N GLN A 66 -9.54 10.70 -8.16
CA GLN A 66 -8.14 10.81 -8.58
C GLN A 66 -7.46 9.44 -8.58
N ASN A 67 -6.63 9.19 -9.59
CA ASN A 67 -5.82 7.97 -9.64
C ASN A 67 -4.73 8.02 -8.57
N LEU A 68 -4.60 6.94 -7.80
CA LEU A 68 -3.51 6.79 -6.85
C LEU A 68 -2.20 6.49 -7.59
N PRO A 69 -1.07 7.10 -7.20
CA PRO A 69 0.24 6.72 -7.70
C PRO A 69 0.67 5.35 -7.16
N GLU A 70 1.23 4.52 -8.04
CA GLU A 70 1.93 3.30 -7.64
C GLU A 70 3.27 3.67 -7.00
N ASN A 71 3.55 3.13 -5.82
CA ASN A 71 4.88 3.17 -5.23
C ASN A 71 5.36 1.73 -5.02
N LYS A 72 6.42 1.32 -5.73
CA LYS A 72 6.94 -0.06 -5.65
C LYS A 72 7.77 -0.34 -4.39
N THR A 73 8.20 0.71 -3.70
CA THR A 73 9.03 0.63 -2.49
C THR A 73 8.47 1.55 -1.42
N PRO A 74 7.26 1.28 -0.89
CA PRO A 74 6.69 2.11 0.15
C PRO A 74 7.53 1.93 1.43
N THR A 75 7.80 3.05 2.11
CA THR A 75 8.35 3.02 3.48
C THR A 75 7.19 3.15 4.44
N TYR A 76 6.95 2.12 5.24
CA TYR A 76 5.91 2.11 6.25
C TYR A 76 6.56 1.96 7.63
N LEU A 77 6.37 2.94 8.51
CA LEU A 77 6.94 2.98 9.88
C LEU A 77 8.47 2.80 9.94
N GLY A 78 9.21 3.31 8.95
CA GLY A 78 10.68 3.17 8.87
C GLY A 78 11.17 1.85 8.27
N VAL A 79 10.26 0.96 7.85
CA VAL A 79 10.56 -0.27 7.13
C VAL A 79 10.23 -0.09 5.65
N THR A 80 11.23 -0.22 4.79
CA THR A 80 11.02 -0.27 3.33
C THR A 80 10.52 -1.66 2.95
N LEU A 81 9.30 -1.74 2.44
CA LEU A 81 8.69 -2.98 1.99
C LEU A 81 9.09 -3.24 0.53
N ASP A 82 9.94 -4.24 0.31
CA ASP A 82 10.33 -4.67 -1.03
C ASP A 82 9.17 -5.41 -1.74
N ARG A 83 9.06 -5.27 -3.07
CA ARG A 83 8.00 -5.84 -3.91
C ARG A 83 7.78 -7.35 -3.71
N LYS A 84 8.81 -8.08 -3.28
CA LYS A 84 8.73 -9.53 -3.01
C LYS A 84 8.37 -9.87 -1.57
N LEU A 85 8.17 -8.89 -0.68
CA LEU A 85 8.01 -9.11 0.75
C LEU A 85 9.13 -10.04 1.28
N THR A 86 10.33 -9.98 0.71
CA THR A 86 11.41 -10.92 1.05
C THR A 86 12.09 -10.58 2.36
N TRP A 87 11.88 -9.36 2.90
CA TRP A 87 12.57 -8.85 4.10
C TRP A 87 14.11 -8.94 4.05
N CYS A 88 14.74 -9.42 2.97
CA CYS A 88 16.18 -9.67 2.86
C CYS A 88 16.99 -8.41 3.15
N THR A 89 16.61 -7.27 2.55
CA THR A 89 17.30 -6.00 2.76
C THR A 89 17.24 -5.51 4.21
N GLN A 90 16.17 -5.88 4.94
CA GLN A 90 16.02 -5.54 6.36
C GLN A 90 16.93 -6.43 7.24
N ILE A 91 17.05 -7.72 6.91
CA ILE A 91 17.96 -8.65 7.61
C ILE A 91 19.42 -8.24 7.38
N GLU A 92 19.79 -7.85 6.16
CA GLU A 92 21.13 -7.38 5.81
C GLU A 92 21.48 -6.07 6.53
N ASN A 93 20.55 -5.11 6.61
CA ASN A 93 20.78 -3.86 7.35
C ASN A 93 20.82 -4.05 8.87
N ALA A 94 20.01 -4.96 9.42
CA ALA A 94 20.05 -5.29 10.85
C ALA A 94 21.37 -5.99 11.23
N THR A 95 21.88 -6.88 10.39
CA THR A 95 23.18 -7.53 10.60
C THR A 95 24.36 -6.58 10.35
N ALA A 96 24.25 -5.62 9.44
CA ALA A 96 25.26 -4.58 9.25
C ALA A 96 25.36 -3.63 10.46
N LYS A 97 24.22 -3.26 11.09
CA LYS A 97 24.21 -2.45 12.31
C LYS A 97 24.69 -3.19 13.56
N ALA A 98 24.54 -4.51 13.62
CA ALA A 98 25.01 -5.34 14.74
C ALA A 98 26.52 -5.64 14.68
N ARG A 99 27.22 -5.24 13.61
CA ARG A 99 28.67 -5.42 13.44
C ARG A 99 29.51 -4.18 13.78
N HIS A 100 28.91 -3.17 14.41
CA HIS A 100 29.61 -2.02 14.96
C HIS A 100 29.40 -1.91 16.47
#